data_AF-A8G6R1-F1
#
_entry.id   AF-A8G6R1-F1
#
_cell.length_a   1.000
_cell.length_b   1.000
_cell.length_c   1.000
_cell.angle_alpha   90.00
_cell.angle_beta   90.00
_cell.angle_gamma   90.00
#
_symmetry.space_group_name_H-M   'P 1'
#
loop_
_entity.id
_entity.type
_entity.pdbx_description
1 polymer ?
#
loop_
_entity_poly.entity_id
_entity_poly.type
_entity_poly.pdbx_seq_one_letter_code
_entity_poly.pdbx_strand_id
1 'polypeptide(L)'
;MELTELIKDYVATELLSSIELDFLEGELWEITQHIAEINTVFKAPKKICDKLGLDEKSCWQLCCAAVLDSSRPLKNGQKRVDDLKKLIKQYKINFI
;
A
#
# COMPACT_ATOMS: atom_id res chain seq x y z
N MET A 1 -15.69 2.18 -1.80
CA MET A 1 -14.51 3.01 -2.11
C MET A 1 -13.52 2.11 -2.81
N GLU A 2 -12.77 2.61 -3.78
CA GLU A 2 -11.75 1.81 -4.46
C GLU A 2 -10.36 2.19 -3.92
N LEU A 3 -9.53 1.18 -3.63
CA LEU A 3 -8.16 1.38 -3.16
C LEU A 3 -7.37 2.34 -4.07
N THR A 4 -7.48 2.15 -5.40
CA THR A 4 -6.68 2.94 -6.34
C THR A 4 -7.14 4.40 -6.41
N GLU A 5 -8.42 4.67 -6.21
CA GLU A 5 -8.98 6.03 -6.18
C GLU A 5 -8.50 6.76 -4.93
N LEU A 6 -8.62 6.15 -3.75
CA LEU A 6 -8.18 6.76 -2.50
C LEU A 6 -6.68 7.05 -2.48
N ILE A 7 -5.86 6.16 -3.05
CA ILE A 7 -4.41 6.42 -3.17
C ILE A 7 -4.16 7.61 -4.11
N LYS A 8 -4.87 7.71 -5.24
CA LYS A 8 -4.72 8.84 -6.17
C LYS A 8 -5.16 10.15 -5.51
N ASP A 9 -6.26 10.12 -4.76
CA ASP A 9 -6.77 11.28 -4.04
C ASP A 9 -5.77 11.74 -2.99
N TYR A 10 -5.27 10.84 -2.14
CA TYR A 10 -4.20 11.16 -1.20
C TYR A 10 -2.97 11.74 -1.89
N VAL A 11 -2.55 11.17 -3.03
CA VAL A 11 -1.38 11.66 -3.77
C VAL A 11 -1.61 13.06 -4.40
N ALA A 12 -2.87 13.45 -4.59
CA ALA A 12 -3.26 14.76 -5.08
C ALA A 12 -3.42 15.80 -3.95
N THR A 13 -3.91 15.39 -2.79
CA THR A 13 -4.34 16.29 -1.70
C THR A 13 -3.52 16.19 -0.42
N GLU A 14 -2.76 15.10 -0.24
CA GLU A 14 -2.11 14.67 1.00
C GLU A 14 -3.07 14.48 2.18
N LEU A 15 -4.38 14.37 1.89
CA LEU A 15 -5.43 14.31 2.89
C LEU A 15 -6.40 13.18 2.58
N LEU A 16 -6.68 12.37 3.60
CA LEU A 16 -7.79 11.43 3.65
C LEU A 16 -8.51 11.60 4.98
N SER A 17 -9.83 11.43 4.97
CA SER A 17 -10.65 11.37 6.17
C SER A 17 -10.34 10.12 6.99
N SER A 18 -10.76 10.12 8.26
CA SER A 18 -10.58 8.94 9.12
C SER A 18 -11.24 7.69 8.53
N ILE A 19 -12.42 7.83 7.92
CA ILE A 19 -13.17 6.71 7.34
C ILE A 19 -12.42 6.10 6.15
N GLU A 20 -11.81 6.94 5.31
CA GLU A 20 -11.00 6.48 4.18
C GLU A 20 -9.73 5.80 4.66
N LEU A 21 -9.08 6.33 5.71
CA LEU A 21 -7.93 5.67 6.33
C LEU A 21 -8.30 4.33 6.97
N ASP A 22 -9.44 4.24 7.66
CA ASP A 22 -9.93 2.99 8.24
C ASP A 22 -10.19 1.94 7.15
N PHE A 23 -10.73 2.36 6.00
CA PHE A 23 -10.89 1.50 4.84
C PHE A 23 -9.55 1.00 4.30
N LEU A 24 -8.55 1.88 4.12
CA LEU A 24 -7.21 1.48 3.68
C LEU A 24 -6.56 0.49 4.66
N GLU A 25 -6.74 0.68 5.97
CA GLU A 25 -6.25 -0.26 6.99
C GLU A 25 -6.91 -1.64 6.86
N GLY A 26 -8.22 -1.67 6.63
CA GLY A 26 -8.97 -2.91 6.39
C GLY A 26 -8.47 -3.66 5.16
N GLU A 27 -8.34 -2.97 4.02
CA GLU A 27 -7.81 -3.55 2.77
C GLU A 27 -6.42 -4.14 2.96
N LEU A 28 -5.50 -3.37 3.55
CA LEU A 28 -4.13 -3.81 3.78
C LEU A 28 -4.07 -5.01 4.73
N TRP A 29 -4.93 -5.02 5.76
CA TRP A 29 -5.03 -6.13 6.70
C TRP A 29 -5.50 -7.40 5.99
N GLU A 30 -6.58 -7.34 5.20
CA GLU A 30 -7.11 -8.46 4.45
C GLU A 30 -6.08 -9.04 3.47
N ILE A 31 -5.41 -8.17 2.70
CA ILE A 31 -4.32 -8.56 1.80
C ILE A 31 -3.21 -9.28 2.58
N THR A 32 -2.84 -8.77 3.76
CA THR A 32 -1.79 -9.37 4.57
C THR A 32 -2.18 -10.75 5.10
N GLN A 33 -3.45 -10.95 5.48
CA GLN A 33 -3.96 -12.26 5.92
C GLN A 33 -3.94 -13.29 4.79
N HIS A 34 -4.32 -12.88 3.58
CA HIS A 34 -4.46 -13.78 2.42
C HIS A 34 -3.26 -13.74 1.47
N ILE A 35 -2.14 -13.12 1.86
CA ILE A 35 -1.00 -12.88 0.96
C ILE A 35 -0.39 -14.16 0.37
N ALA A 36 -0.48 -15.29 1.10
CA ALA A 36 -0.02 -16.59 0.64
C ALA A 36 -0.83 -17.14 -0.55
N GLU A 37 -2.05 -16.65 -0.74
CA GLU A 37 -2.98 -17.05 -1.80
C GLU A 37 -2.88 -16.10 -3.01
N ILE A 38 -2.18 -14.97 -2.88
CA ILE A 38 -2.00 -13.97 -3.92
C ILE A 38 -0.81 -14.34 -4.80
N ASN A 39 -1.06 -14.66 -6.07
CA ASN A 39 0.00 -14.97 -7.03
C ASN A 39 0.53 -13.75 -7.79
N THR A 40 -0.31 -12.71 -7.92
CA THR A 40 -0.04 -11.53 -8.75
C THR A 40 -0.58 -10.26 -8.12
N VAL A 41 0.17 -9.16 -8.24
CA VAL A 41 -0.26 -7.80 -7.89
C VAL A 41 -0.06 -6.87 -9.06
N PHE A 42 -0.93 -5.86 -9.18
CA PHE A 42 -0.84 -4.86 -10.24
C PHE A 42 0.11 -3.74 -9.87
N LYS A 43 1.01 -3.39 -10.79
CA LYS A 43 1.89 -2.24 -10.62
C LYS A 43 1.10 -0.94 -10.53
N ALA A 44 1.52 -0.06 -9.64
CA ALA A 44 1.02 1.31 -9.62
C ALA A 44 1.76 2.16 -10.67
N PRO A 45 1.15 3.23 -11.21
CA PRO A 45 1.82 4.14 -12.12
C PRO A 45 3.06 4.76 -11.48
N LYS A 46 4.17 4.86 -12.22
CA LYS A 46 5.44 5.42 -11.74
C LYS A 46 5.28 6.73 -10.97
N LYS A 47 4.50 7.67 -11.50
CA LYS A 47 4.22 8.98 -10.87
C LYS A 47 3.61 8.87 -9.46
N ILE A 48 2.85 7.81 -9.19
CA ILE A 48 2.25 7.53 -7.87
C ILE A 48 3.33 6.98 -6.95
N CYS A 49 4.09 5.98 -7.40
CA CYS A 49 5.20 5.40 -6.65
C CYS A 49 6.22 6.46 -6.22
N ASP A 50 6.64 7.31 -7.15
CA ASP A 50 7.63 8.36 -6.92
C ASP A 50 7.15 9.35 -5.84
N LYS A 51 5.89 9.79 -5.91
CA LYS A 51 5.30 10.69 -4.91
C LYS A 51 5.20 10.07 -3.52
N LEU A 52 5.07 8.75 -3.44
CA LEU A 52 5.03 8.01 -2.17
C LEU A 52 6.41 7.53 -1.70
N GLY A 53 7.49 7.90 -2.40
CA GLY A 53 8.86 7.48 -2.05
C GLY A 53 9.10 5.98 -2.23
N LEU A 54 8.38 5.34 -3.15
CA LEU A 54 8.47 3.91 -3.45
C LEU A 54 9.24 3.64 -4.74
N ASP A 55 9.71 2.40 -4.91
CA ASP A 55 10.36 1.96 -6.14
C ASP A 55 9.39 2.01 -7.33
N GLU A 56 9.86 2.36 -8.53
CA GLU A 56 9.01 2.54 -9.73
C GLU A 56 8.18 1.31 -10.12
N LYS A 57 8.57 0.11 -9.65
CA LYS A 57 7.88 -1.17 -9.90
C LYS A 57 6.96 -1.59 -8.75
N SER A 58 6.66 -0.70 -7.81
CA SER A 58 5.79 -1.01 -6.67
C SER A 58 4.34 -1.23 -7.10
N CYS A 59 3.61 -2.03 -6.32
CA CYS A 59 2.19 -2.32 -6.54
C CYS A 59 1.29 -1.38 -5.73
N TRP A 60 -0.01 -1.40 -6.03
CA TRP A 60 -1.01 -0.62 -5.30
C TRP A 60 -1.07 -0.94 -3.81
N GLN A 61 -0.81 -2.19 -3.42
CA GLN A 61 -0.79 -2.60 -2.01
C GLN A 61 0.40 -1.98 -1.25
N LEU A 62 1.55 -1.83 -1.90
CA LEU A 62 2.68 -1.08 -1.33
C LEU A 62 2.37 0.41 -1.23
N CYS A 63 1.66 0.96 -2.21
CA CYS A 63 1.19 2.35 -2.15
C CYS A 63 0.22 2.56 -0.98
N CYS A 64 -0.70 1.62 -0.74
CA CYS A 64 -1.59 1.63 0.42
C CYS A 64 -0.80 1.68 1.74
N ALA A 65 0.16 0.77 1.88
CA ALA A 65 1.03 0.72 3.05
C ALA A 65 1.79 2.04 3.25
N ALA A 66 2.28 2.68 2.18
CA ALA A 66 2.99 3.96 2.26
C ALA A 66 2.08 5.11 2.71
N VAL A 67 0.84 5.17 2.20
CA VAL A 67 -0.15 6.17 2.63
C VAL A 67 -0.45 6.01 4.13
N LEU A 68 -0.62 4.77 4.60
CA LEU A 68 -0.88 4.47 6.01
C LEU A 68 0.33 4.74 6.90
N ASP A 69 1.55 4.45 6.44
CA ASP A 69 2.77 4.75 7.20
C ASP A 69 2.97 6.27 7.37
N SER A 70 2.58 7.06 6.37
CA SER A 70 2.60 8.53 6.44
C SER A 70 1.47 9.10 7.29
N SER A 71 0.25 8.60 7.13
CA SER A 71 -0.95 9.17 7.77
C SER A 71 -1.20 8.65 9.19
N ARG A 72 -0.82 7.39 9.45
CA ARG A 72 -1.01 6.66 10.72
C ARG A 72 0.23 5.83 11.05
N PRO A 73 1.38 6.48 11.36
CA PRO A 73 2.62 5.79 11.66
C PRO A 73 2.46 4.87 12.88
N LEU A 74 3.05 3.67 12.79
CA LEU A 74 3.09 2.74 13.93
C LEU A 74 3.99 3.30 15.03
N LYS A 75 3.55 3.17 16.29
CA LYS A 75 4.26 3.74 17.46
C LYS A 75 5.68 3.20 17.66
N ASN A 76 5.97 2.02 17.15
CA ASN A 76 7.29 1.39 17.24
C ASN A 76 8.24 1.78 16.10
N GLY A 77 7.83 2.68 15.19
CA GLY A 77 8.62 3.10 14.03
C GLY A 77 8.71 2.05 12.92
N GLN A 78 8.01 0.92 13.05
CA GLN A 78 7.90 -0.10 12.01
C GLN A 78 7.11 0.45 10.82
N LYS A 79 7.56 0.12 9.61
CA LYS A 79 6.89 0.51 8.37
C LYS A 79 6.16 -0.68 7.77
N ARG A 80 4.86 -0.53 7.56
CA ARG A 80 4.03 -1.53 6.88
C ARG A 80 4.56 -1.81 5.47
N VAL A 81 5.13 -0.81 4.79
CA VAL A 81 5.79 -0.98 3.48
C VAL A 81 6.90 -2.02 3.55
N ASP A 82 7.75 -1.95 4.56
CA ASP A 82 8.92 -2.84 4.67
C ASP A 82 8.48 -4.28 4.94
N ASP A 83 7.46 -4.48 5.77
CA ASP A 83 6.94 -5.81 6.07
C ASP A 83 6.20 -6.41 4.88
N LEU A 84 5.39 -5.61 4.18
CA LEU A 84 4.72 -6.07 2.97
C LEU A 84 5.73 -6.42 1.87
N LYS A 85 6.81 -5.66 1.71
CA LYS A 85 7.93 -6.01 0.81
C LYS A 85 8.54 -7.37 1.14
N LYS A 86 8.74 -7.68 2.44
CA LYS A 86 9.25 -8.99 2.87
C LYS A 86 8.27 -10.10 2.50
N LEU A 87 6.97 -9.91 2.75
CA LEU A 87 5.94 -10.91 2.43
C LEU A 87 5.83 -11.16 0.92
N ILE A 88 5.79 -10.11 0.10
CA ILE A 88 5.79 -10.21 -1.36
C ILE A 88 6.98 -11.04 -1.86
N LYS A 89 8.18 -10.78 -1.31
CA LYS A 89 9.39 -11.53 -1.65
C LYS A 89 9.31 -12.98 -1.18
N GLN A 90 8.82 -13.22 0.04
CA GLN A 90 8.69 -14.56 0.63
C GLN A 90 7.76 -15.45 -0.20
N TYR A 91 6.61 -14.93 -0.60
CA TYR A 91 5.62 -15.66 -1.40
C TYR A 91 5.87 -15.57 -2.91
N LYS A 92 6.96 -14.94 -3.34
CA LYS A 92 7.35 -14.79 -4.75
C LYS A 92 6.21 -14.24 -5.63
N ILE A 93 5.49 -13.26 -5.10
CA ILE A 93 4.34 -12.66 -5.78
C ILE A 93 4.82 -11.91 -7.01
N ASN A 94 4.17 -12.14 -8.15
CA ASN A 94 4.54 -11.53 -9.41
C ASN A 94 3.90 -10.15 -9.58
N PHE A 95 4.58 -9.27 -10.31
CA PHE A 95 4.08 -7.92 -10.60
C PHE A 95 3.66 -7.83 -12.06
N ILE A 96 2.37 -7.62 -12.30
CA ILE A 96 1.80 -7.43 -13.64
C ILE A 96 1.61 -5.94 -13.91
#